data_AF-A0A1Y5HAW1-F1
#
_entry.id   AF-A0A1Y5HAW1-F1
#
_cell.length_a   1.000
_cell.length_b   1.000
_cell.length_c   1.000
_cell.angle_alpha   90.00
_cell.angle_beta   90.00
_cell.angle_gamma   90.00
#
_symmetry.space_group_name_H-M   'P 1'
#
loop_
_entity.id
_entity.type
_entity.pdbx_description
1 polymer ?
#
loop_
_entity_poly.entity_id
_entity_poly.type
_entity_poly.pdbx_seq_one_letter_code
_entity_poly.pdbx_strand_id
1 'polypeptide(L)' 'MFNKRYSIRLLFNANKVYDRQVVAGIGEYLQGAQCDWDIFLEEDFHSSQHNLANLQCDGIIADYD' A
#
# COMPACT_ATOMS: atom_id res chain seq x y z
N MET A 1 11.60 15.02 -18.49
CA MET A 1 10.74 13.83 -18.53
C MET A 1 9.97 13.80 -17.23
N PHE A 2 8.63 13.81 -17.26
CA PHE A 2 7.85 13.63 -16.04
C PHE A 2 7.98 12.16 -15.64
N ASN A 3 8.77 11.84 -14.61
CA ASN A 3 8.70 10.54 -13.97
C ASN A 3 7.30 10.43 -13.37
N LYS A 4 6.47 9.56 -13.95
CA LYS A 4 5.12 9.32 -13.47
C LYS A 4 5.25 8.61 -12.13
N ARG A 5 4.94 9.31 -11.04
CA ARG A 5 4.80 8.71 -9.71
C ARG A 5 3.50 7.94 -9.63
N TYR A 6 3.57 6.72 -9.11
CA TYR A 6 2.39 5.87 -8.91
C TYR A 6 2.02 5.89 -7.43
N SER A 7 0.77 6.23 -7.13
CA SER A 7 0.22 6.19 -5.78
C SER A 7 -0.28 4.78 -5.48
N ILE A 8 0.33 4.11 -4.51
CA ILE A 8 -0.03 2.74 -4.12
C ILE A 8 -0.54 2.74 -2.68
N ARG A 9 -1.72 2.17 -2.45
CA ARG A 9 -2.28 2.03 -1.10
C ARG A 9 -2.11 0.60 -0.57
N LEU A 10 -1.66 0.53 0.67
CA LEU A 10 -1.44 -0.69 1.42
C LEU A 10 -2.55 -0.82 2.46
N LEU A 11 -3.42 -1.82 2.28
CA LEU A 11 -4.50 -2.14 3.22
C LEU A 11 -4.03 -3.29 4.10
N PHE A 12 -3.25 -2.95 5.12
CA PHE A 12 -2.63 -3.90 6.03
C PHE A 12 -2.81 -3.44 7.47
N ASN A 13 -3.07 -4.38 8.36
CA ASN A 13 -3.20 -4.10 9.77
C ASN A 13 -1.82 -4.11 10.42
N ALA A 14 -1.25 -2.92 10.65
CA ALA A 14 0.05 -2.76 11.31
C ALA A 14 0.13 -3.38 12.72
N ASN A 15 -0.99 -3.76 13.35
CA ASN A 15 -0.97 -4.50 14.61
C ASN A 15 -0.62 -5.99 14.43
N LYS A 16 -0.90 -6.58 13.27
CA LYS A 16 -0.51 -7.97 12.96
C LYS A 16 0.97 -8.02 12.60
N VAL A 17 1.73 -8.92 13.25
CA VAL A 17 3.18 -9.11 12.98
C VAL A 17 3.42 -9.48 11.51
N TYR A 18 2.56 -10.33 10.96
CA TYR A 18 2.64 -10.79 9.58
C TYR A 18 2.54 -9.62 8.59
N ASP A 19 1.50 -8.80 8.71
CA ASP A 19 1.28 -7.60 7.90
C ASP A 19 2.47 -6.64 7.94
N ARG A 20 3.07 -6.44 9.12
CA ARG A 20 4.29 -5.62 9.23
C ARG A 20 5.47 -6.20 8.45
N GLN A 21 5.62 -7.52 8.40
CA GLN A 21 6.67 -8.18 7.60
C GLN A 21 6.39 -8.02 6.10
N VAL A 22 5.13 -8.11 5.69
CA VAL A 22 4.73 -7.87 4.29
C VAL A 22 5.04 -6.43 3.87
N VAL A 23 4.66 -5.45 4.69
CA VAL A 23 4.97 -4.03 4.46
C VAL A 23 6.49 -3.78 4.40
N ALA A 24 7.28 -4.43 5.26
CA ALA A 24 8.73 -4.33 5.23
C ALA A 24 9.32 -4.86 3.91
N GLY A 25 8.86 -6.02 3.43
CA GLY A 25 9.29 -6.58 2.14
C GLY A 25 8.94 -5.68 0.95
N ILE A 26 7.79 -5.00 0.99
CA ILE A 26 7.42 -3.99 -0.03
C ILE A 26 8.43 -2.82 0.02
N GLY A 27 8.81 -2.37 1.21
CA GLY A 27 9.84 -1.34 1.38
C GLY A 27 11.21 -1.75 0.85
N GLU A 28 11.63 -3.00 1.06
CA GLU A 28 12.86 -3.55 0.49
C GLU A 28 12.81 -3.55 -1.05
N TYR A 29 11.67 -3.94 -1.64
CA TYR A 29 11.48 -3.89 -3.09
C TYR A 29 11.61 -2.47 -3.65
N LEU A 30 11.00 -1.46 -2.99
CA LEU A 30 11.13 -0.07 -3.42
C LEU A 30 12.59 0.41 -3.44
N GLN A 31 13.36 0.06 -2.40
CA GLN A 31 14.77 0.44 -2.31
C GLN A 31 15.61 -0.22 -3.40
N GLY A 32 15.36 -1.50 -3.69
CA GLY A 32 16.10 -2.25 -4.72
C GLY A 32 15.72 -1.87 -6.15
N ALA A 33 14.43 -1.65 -6.42
CA ALA A 33 13.92 -1.37 -7.76
C ALA A 33 14.09 0.10 -8.19
N GLN A 34 14.39 1.00 -7.25
CA GLN A 34 14.47 2.46 -7.49
C GLN A 34 13.22 2.99 -8.23
N CYS A 35 12.04 2.51 -7.85
CA CYS A 35 10.79 2.91 -8.48
C CYS A 35 10.18 4.15 -7.80
N ASP A 36 9.55 5.00 -8.61
CA ASP A 36 8.89 6.23 -8.19
C ASP A 36 7.47 5.93 -7.68
N TRP A 37 7.34 5.23 -6.56
CA TRP A 37 6.05 4.93 -5.93
C TRP A 37 5.85 5.75 -4.65
N ASP A 38 4.72 6.44 -4.57
CA ASP A 38 4.24 7.06 -3.34
C ASP A 38 3.38 6.02 -2.61
N ILE A 39 3.88 5.48 -1.49
CA ILE A 39 3.19 4.43 -0.71
C ILE A 39 2.43 5.03 0.47
N PHE A 40 1.18 4.61 0.63
CA PHE A 40 0.29 4.98 1.73
C PHE A 40 -0.17 3.73 2.48
N LEU A 41 -0.01 3.71 3.81
CA LEU A 41 -0.53 2.65 4.67
C LEU A 41 -1.87 3.09 5.26
N GLU A 42 -2.94 2.37 4.96
CA GLU A 42 -4.25 2.62 5.55
C GLU A 42 -4.42 1.82 6.84
N GLU A 43 -4.24 2.49 7.98
CA GLU A 43 -4.36 1.83 9.29
C GLU A 43 -5.83 1.64 9.74
N ASP A 44 -6.75 2.48 9.25
CA ASP A 44 -8.19 2.44 9.56
C ASP A 44 -9.02 1.76 8.46
N PHE A 45 -8.53 0.63 7.93
CA PHE A 45 -9.28 -0.13 6.92
C PHE A 45 -10.39 -0.97 7.57
N HIS A 46 -11.61 -0.43 7.62
CA HIS A 46 -12.81 -1.25 7.73
C HIS A 46 -13.28 -1.66 6.32
N SER A 47 -13.09 -2.93 6.01
CA SER A 47 -13.45 -3.59 4.74
C SER A 47 -14.92 -3.39 4.32
N SER A 48 -15.81 -3.03 5.24
CA SER A 48 -17.24 -2.82 5.00
C SER A 48 -17.65 -1.39 4.65
N GLN A 49 -16.79 -0.38 4.88
CA GLN A 49 -17.15 1.04 4.73
C GLN A 49 -16.23 1.83 3.78
N HIS A 50 -15.05 1.32 3.45
CA HIS A 50 -14.17 1.96 2.47
C HIS A 50 -14.57 1.59 1.05
N ASN A 51 -15.24 2.51 0.36
CA ASN A 51 -15.53 2.37 -1.05
C ASN A 51 -14.22 2.49 -1.83
N LEU A 52 -13.61 1.35 -2.22
CA LEU A 52 -12.33 1.30 -2.94
C LEU A 52 -12.33 2.20 -4.19
N ALA A 53 -13.50 2.41 -4.79
CA ALA A 53 -13.70 3.31 -5.92
C ALA A 53 -13.37 4.78 -5.63
N ASN A 54 -13.39 5.20 -4.36
CA ASN A 54 -13.05 6.56 -3.93
C ASN A 54 -11.56 6.72 -3.62
N LEU A 55 -10.80 5.63 -3.50
CA LEU A 55 -9.36 5.69 -3.27
C LEU A 55 -8.71 6.06 -4.61
N GLN A 56 -8.44 7.37 -4.79
CA GLN A 56 -7.63 7.86 -5.91
C GLN A 56 -6.20 7.34 -5.76
N CYS A 57 -5.94 6.19 -6.37
CA CYS A 57 -4.64 5.52 -6.40
C CYS A 57 -4.47 4.77 -7.72
N ASP A 58 -3.22 4.50 -8.07
CA ASP A 58 -2.85 3.72 -9.24
C ASP A 58 -2.82 2.22 -8.95
N GLY A 59 -2.79 1.83 -7.68
CA GLY A 59 -2.79 0.43 -7.26
C GLY A 59 -3.10 0.23 -5.78
N ILE A 60 -3.55 -0.99 -5.45
CA ILE A 60 -3.87 -1.41 -4.09
C ILE A 60 -3.23 -2.76 -3.83
N ILE A 61 -2.57 -2.92 -2.67
CA ILE A 61 -2.11 -4.20 -2.13
C ILE A 61 -2.78 -4.36 -0.77
N ALA A 62 -3.47 -5.48 -0.56
CA ALA A 62 -4.38 -5.63 0.57
C ALA A 62 -4.35 -7.04 1.14
N ASP A 63 -4.43 -7.13 2.46
CA ASP A 63 -4.84 -8.33 3.19
C ASP A 63 -6.37 -8.32 3.35
N TYR A 64 -7.04 -9.35 2.83
CA TYR A 64 -8.52 -9.48 2.86
C TYR A 64 -9.01 -10.61 3.76
N ASP A 65 -8.14 -11.15 4.61
CA ASP A 65 -8.50 -12.14 5.64
C ASP A 65 -9.41 -11.59 6.75
#